data_AF-A0A7C7RQ79-F1
#
_entry.id   AF-A0A7C7RQ79-F1
#
_cell.length_a   1.000
_cell.length_b   1.000
_cell.length_c   1.000
_cell.angle_alpha   90.00
_cell.angle_beta   90.00
_cell.angle_gamma   90.00
#
_symmetry.space_group_name_H-M   'P 1'
#
loop_
_entity.id
_entity.type
_entity.pdbx_description
1 polymer ?
#
loop_
_entity_poly.entity_id
_entity_poly.type
_entity_poly.pdbx_seq_one_letter_code
_entity_poly.pdbx_strand_id
1 'polypeptide(L)'
;MIETELIGETPYGGEVIYLHSDKPYEISAVRIFISVRKAMKDLVNKPIETIEDFISYLNRHPDVSKSYVKRILRYHHGDIGEMENYAFYFKSVSRLFTFLSWIPIGANRGIKGVGTELSLRYVEHYGFIDHGNSVLSKLEDEATSLYRELRSCKVAKEDARYVLPLSTRTEEIIHVQVGRDLAKWANYLKKEPFSEVSAVGEALIKWNEEENAFSLPSIELPASRMPLRKKDEDKQRGLLKMFLANKSGKIYYNRNLQALVWSSRR
;
A
#
# COMPACT_ATOMS: atom_id res chain seq x y z
N MET A 1 -18.33 -15.17 -11.20
CA MET A 1 -18.72 -13.75 -11.32
C MET A 1 -17.97 -13.06 -10.22
N ILE A 2 -17.43 -11.88 -10.45
CA ILE A 2 -16.84 -11.07 -9.38
C ILE A 2 -17.98 -10.50 -8.57
N GLU A 3 -18.09 -10.95 -7.33
CA GLU A 3 -18.97 -10.44 -6.29
C GLU A 3 -18.24 -9.35 -5.52
N THR A 4 -18.99 -8.33 -5.12
CA THR A 4 -18.49 -7.14 -4.44
C THR A 4 -19.32 -6.91 -3.18
N GLU A 5 -18.66 -6.83 -2.03
CA GLU A 5 -19.30 -6.57 -0.74
C GLU A 5 -18.61 -5.39 -0.07
N LEU A 6 -19.37 -4.36 0.32
CA LEU A 6 -18.86 -3.27 1.14
C LEU A 6 -18.84 -3.72 2.60
N ILE A 7 -17.64 -3.89 3.18
CA ILE A 7 -17.47 -4.44 4.53
C ILE A 7 -17.14 -3.36 5.57
N GLY A 8 -16.84 -2.13 5.13
CA GLY A 8 -16.65 -0.99 6.02
C GLY A 8 -16.30 0.30 5.29
N GLU A 9 -16.29 1.39 6.05
CA GLU A 9 -15.92 2.72 5.58
C GLU A 9 -14.93 3.36 6.55
N THR A 10 -14.04 4.20 6.02
CA THR A 10 -13.14 5.02 6.83
C THR A 10 -13.83 6.32 7.23
N PRO A 11 -13.37 7.02 8.30
CA PRO A 11 -13.94 8.31 8.70
C PRO A 11 -13.84 9.43 7.66
N TYR A 12 -13.11 9.20 6.57
CA TYR A 12 -12.87 10.17 5.49
C TYR A 12 -13.48 9.74 4.14
N GLY A 13 -14.42 8.78 4.16
CA GLY A 13 -15.19 8.36 2.98
C GLY A 13 -14.47 7.35 2.06
N GLY A 14 -13.35 6.78 2.50
CA GLY A 14 -12.75 5.61 1.86
C GLY A 14 -13.56 4.33 2.12
N GLU A 15 -13.60 3.42 1.15
CA GLU A 15 -14.41 2.20 1.18
C GLU A 15 -13.51 0.97 1.37
N VAL A 16 -13.93 0.03 2.21
CA VAL A 16 -13.31 -1.29 2.37
C VAL A 16 -14.22 -2.32 1.72
N ILE A 17 -13.75 -2.92 0.63
CA ILE A 17 -14.57 -3.79 -0.23
C ILE A 17 -13.94 -5.18 -0.26
N TYR A 18 -14.72 -6.21 0.04
CA TYR A 18 -14.35 -7.59 -0.22
C TYR A 18 -14.76 -7.96 -1.65
N LEU A 19 -13.81 -8.51 -2.40
CA LEU A 19 -14.00 -9.00 -3.76
C LEU A 19 -13.83 -10.52 -3.75
N HIS A 20 -14.78 -11.24 -4.35
CA HIS A 20 -14.73 -12.69 -4.48
C HIS A 20 -15.09 -13.14 -5.88
N SER A 21 -14.51 -14.23 -6.36
CA SER A 21 -14.86 -14.89 -7.61
C SER A 21 -14.59 -16.38 -7.51
N ASP A 22 -15.43 -17.20 -8.14
CA ASP A 22 -15.16 -18.64 -8.29
C ASP A 22 -14.05 -18.94 -9.32
N LYS A 23 -13.52 -17.92 -10.00
CA LYS A 23 -12.53 -18.08 -11.07
C LYS A 23 -11.17 -17.49 -10.70
N PRO A 24 -10.07 -18.21 -10.96
CA PRO A 24 -8.74 -17.86 -10.45
C PRO A 24 -8.12 -16.59 -11.08
N TYR A 25 -8.57 -16.18 -12.27
CA TYR A 25 -7.96 -15.06 -13.00
C TYR A 25 -8.64 -13.72 -12.79
N GLU A 26 -9.87 -13.71 -12.28
CA GLU A 26 -10.71 -12.50 -12.27
C GLU A 26 -10.15 -11.44 -11.29
N ILE A 27 -9.84 -11.84 -10.05
CA ILE A 27 -9.26 -10.93 -9.04
C ILE A 27 -7.86 -10.46 -9.45
N SER A 28 -7.04 -11.36 -9.98
CA SER A 28 -5.71 -10.99 -10.49
C SER A 28 -5.77 -9.99 -11.66
N ALA A 29 -6.77 -10.09 -12.53
CA ALA A 29 -7.00 -9.12 -13.59
C ALA A 29 -7.36 -7.74 -13.02
N VAL A 30 -8.23 -7.68 -12.02
CA VAL A 30 -8.59 -6.44 -11.32
C VAL A 30 -7.36 -5.81 -10.68
N ARG A 31 -6.50 -6.61 -10.03
CA ARG A 31 -5.24 -6.16 -9.42
C ARG A 31 -4.29 -5.50 -10.41
N ILE A 32 -4.13 -6.08 -11.59
CA ILE A 32 -3.34 -5.47 -12.67
C ILE A 32 -3.94 -4.11 -13.05
N PHE A 33 -5.26 -4.03 -13.22
CA PHE A 33 -5.92 -2.81 -13.65
C PHE A 33 -5.80 -1.68 -12.62
N ILE A 34 -5.91 -1.98 -11.32
CA ILE A 34 -5.73 -1.01 -10.22
C ILE A 34 -4.38 -0.29 -10.32
N SER A 35 -3.30 -1.04 -10.59
CA SER A 35 -1.95 -0.48 -10.64
C SER A 35 -1.76 0.64 -11.66
N VAL A 36 -2.35 0.47 -12.85
CA VAL A 36 -2.07 1.31 -14.02
C VAL A 36 -3.26 2.11 -14.52
N ARG A 37 -4.48 1.80 -14.04
CA ARG A 37 -5.77 2.35 -14.52
C ARG A 37 -5.86 2.50 -16.03
N LYS A 38 -5.43 1.45 -16.72
CA LYS A 38 -5.38 1.42 -18.18
C LYS A 38 -5.67 0.03 -18.68
N ALA A 39 -6.78 -0.09 -19.39
CA ALA A 39 -7.19 -1.35 -20.00
C ALA A 39 -6.28 -1.68 -21.20
N MET A 40 -6.00 -2.98 -21.38
CA MET A 40 -5.29 -3.49 -22.56
C MET A 40 -6.21 -3.41 -23.79
N LYS A 41 -5.92 -2.48 -24.72
CA LYS A 41 -6.79 -2.13 -25.86
C LYS A 41 -7.20 -3.32 -26.75
N ASP A 42 -6.33 -4.31 -26.87
CA ASP A 42 -6.52 -5.53 -27.65
C ASP A 42 -7.38 -6.59 -26.94
N LEU A 43 -7.60 -6.44 -25.64
CA LEU A 43 -8.45 -7.33 -24.84
C LEU A 43 -9.74 -6.64 -24.37
N VAL A 44 -9.74 -5.30 -24.32
CA VAL A 44 -10.85 -4.49 -23.84
C VAL A 44 -11.20 -3.47 -24.92
N ASN A 45 -12.37 -3.66 -25.51
CA ASN A 45 -12.83 -2.92 -26.69
C ASN A 45 -13.66 -1.66 -26.38
N LYS A 46 -13.68 -1.22 -25.12
CA LYS A 46 -14.38 0.00 -24.69
C LYS A 46 -13.53 0.81 -23.71
N PRO A 47 -13.76 2.13 -23.56
CA PRO A 47 -13.14 2.90 -22.49
C PRO A 47 -13.54 2.34 -21.12
N ILE A 48 -12.57 2.24 -20.22
CA ILE A 48 -12.74 1.85 -18.81
C ILE A 48 -12.04 2.92 -17.98
N GLU A 49 -12.77 3.58 -17.09
CA GLU A 49 -12.25 4.68 -16.27
C GLU A 49 -12.10 4.28 -14.80
N THR A 50 -12.98 3.41 -14.32
CA THR A 50 -13.05 3.00 -12.91
C THR A 50 -12.82 1.50 -12.73
N ILE A 51 -12.57 1.08 -11.49
CA ILE A 51 -12.45 -0.34 -11.14
C ILE A 51 -13.79 -1.04 -11.31
N GLU A 52 -14.89 -0.37 -10.97
CA GLU A 52 -16.26 -0.84 -11.09
C GLU A 52 -16.64 -1.08 -12.56
N ASP A 53 -16.23 -0.20 -13.47
CA ASP A 53 -16.38 -0.40 -14.92
C ASP A 53 -15.63 -1.63 -15.40
N PHE A 54 -14.43 -1.85 -14.85
CA PHE A 54 -13.58 -2.98 -15.21
C PHE A 54 -14.16 -4.30 -14.69
N ILE A 55 -14.59 -4.35 -13.43
CA ILE A 55 -15.30 -5.48 -12.82
C ILE A 55 -16.55 -5.81 -13.64
N SER A 56 -17.36 -4.79 -13.95
CA SER A 56 -18.56 -4.94 -14.79
C SER A 56 -18.22 -5.49 -16.18
N TYR A 57 -17.09 -5.08 -16.75
CA TYR A 57 -16.61 -5.61 -18.03
C TYR A 57 -16.20 -7.07 -17.92
N LEU A 58 -15.38 -7.44 -16.92
CA LEU A 58 -14.95 -8.83 -16.72
C LEU A 58 -16.15 -9.76 -16.47
N ASN A 59 -17.15 -9.30 -15.73
CA ASN A 59 -18.39 -10.06 -15.49
C ASN A 59 -19.18 -10.35 -16.78
N ARG A 60 -19.17 -9.43 -17.75
CA ARG A 60 -19.79 -9.63 -19.07
C ARG A 60 -18.89 -10.38 -20.07
N HIS A 61 -17.58 -10.38 -19.83
CA HIS A 61 -16.56 -10.93 -20.73
C HIS A 61 -15.55 -11.81 -19.96
N PRO A 62 -15.99 -12.93 -19.37
CA PRO A 62 -15.16 -13.70 -18.44
C PRO A 62 -13.86 -14.25 -19.05
N ASP A 63 -13.84 -14.53 -20.36
CA ASP A 63 -12.67 -15.04 -21.09
C ASP A 63 -11.50 -14.04 -21.17
N VAL A 64 -11.78 -12.75 -20.91
CA VAL A 64 -10.77 -11.69 -20.93
C VAL A 64 -9.78 -11.84 -19.78
N SER A 65 -10.26 -12.22 -18.59
CA SER A 65 -9.45 -12.28 -17.36
C SER A 65 -8.17 -13.10 -17.51
N LYS A 66 -8.29 -14.34 -18.03
CA LYS A 66 -7.18 -15.25 -18.26
C LYS A 66 -6.16 -14.70 -19.25
N SER A 67 -6.63 -14.09 -20.34
CA SER A 67 -5.77 -13.48 -21.35
C SER A 67 -5.04 -12.25 -20.81
N TYR A 68 -5.73 -11.45 -20.00
CA TYR A 68 -5.21 -10.27 -19.32
C TYR A 68 -4.05 -10.63 -18.39
N VAL A 69 -4.27 -11.61 -17.51
CA VAL A 69 -3.27 -12.11 -16.55
C VAL A 69 -2.09 -12.75 -17.27
N LYS A 70 -2.34 -13.65 -18.23
CA LYS A 70 -1.27 -14.31 -18.99
C LYS A 70 -0.34 -13.33 -19.69
N ARG A 71 -0.86 -12.21 -20.18
CA ARG A 71 -0.03 -11.19 -20.83
C ARG A 71 0.93 -10.54 -19.84
N ILE A 72 0.49 -10.26 -18.62
CA ILE A 72 1.36 -9.67 -17.59
C ILE A 72 2.40 -10.66 -17.09
N LEU A 73 2.03 -11.94 -16.92
CA LEU A 73 2.97 -12.98 -16.50
C LEU A 73 4.13 -13.19 -17.48
N ARG A 74 3.95 -12.88 -18.77
CA ARG A 74 5.04 -12.91 -19.76
C ARG A 74 6.15 -11.89 -19.49
N TYR A 75 5.88 -10.86 -18.68
CA TYR A 75 6.88 -9.90 -18.22
C TYR A 75 7.50 -10.29 -16.86
N HIS A 76 7.29 -11.52 -16.40
CA HIS A 76 7.83 -12.05 -15.15
C HIS A 76 7.39 -11.32 -13.86
N HIS A 77 6.18 -10.72 -13.87
CA HIS A 77 5.54 -10.20 -12.67
C HIS A 77 4.98 -11.37 -11.83
N GLY A 78 5.83 -11.93 -10.95
CA GLY A 78 5.52 -13.15 -10.19
C GLY A 78 4.41 -13.00 -9.16
N ASP A 79 4.23 -11.80 -8.60
CA ASP A 79 3.16 -11.45 -7.66
C ASP A 79 1.75 -11.63 -8.26
N ILE A 80 1.62 -11.38 -9.56
CA ILE A 80 0.38 -11.63 -10.32
C ILE A 80 0.08 -13.13 -10.46
N GLY A 81 1.09 -13.99 -10.29
CA GLY A 81 0.97 -15.45 -10.31
C GLY A 81 0.32 -16.05 -9.07
N GLU A 82 0.19 -15.28 -7.99
CA GLU A 82 -0.58 -15.64 -6.79
C GLU A 82 -2.07 -15.38 -7.09
N MET A 83 -2.69 -16.36 -7.77
CA MET A 83 -4.02 -16.32 -8.39
C MET A 83 -5.14 -16.69 -7.43
N GLU A 84 -5.27 -15.88 -6.39
CA GLU A 84 -6.27 -16.11 -5.36
C GLU A 84 -7.62 -15.58 -5.82
N ASN A 85 -8.67 -16.23 -5.32
CA ASN A 85 -10.02 -16.05 -5.83
C ASN A 85 -10.79 -14.97 -5.03
N TYR A 86 -10.12 -14.31 -4.09
CA TYR A 86 -10.64 -13.19 -3.33
C TYR A 86 -9.55 -12.13 -3.08
N ALA A 87 -9.97 -10.92 -2.72
CA ALA A 87 -9.09 -9.86 -2.22
C ALA A 87 -9.88 -8.80 -1.45
N PHE A 88 -9.18 -8.01 -0.64
CA PHE A 88 -9.68 -6.76 -0.05
C PHE A 88 -9.23 -5.59 -0.92
N TYR A 89 -10.19 -4.81 -1.38
CA TYR A 89 -9.99 -3.62 -2.18
C TYR A 89 -10.32 -2.39 -1.32
N PHE A 90 -9.36 -1.49 -1.22
CA PHE A 90 -9.45 -0.23 -0.49
C PHE A 90 -9.53 0.91 -1.49
N LYS A 91 -10.67 1.58 -1.51
CA LYS A 91 -10.95 2.67 -2.44
C LYS A 91 -10.91 4.01 -1.72
N SER A 92 -10.35 5.02 -2.39
CA SER A 92 -10.25 6.38 -1.85
C SER A 92 -9.62 6.43 -0.46
N VAL A 93 -8.50 5.73 -0.28
CA VAL A 93 -7.69 5.73 0.95
C VAL A 93 -6.43 6.57 0.77
N SER A 94 -5.78 6.97 1.86
CA SER A 94 -4.52 7.71 1.77
C SER A 94 -3.32 6.83 1.42
N ARG A 95 -2.28 7.43 0.84
CA ARG A 95 -0.98 6.77 0.71
C ARG A 95 -0.35 6.42 2.06
N LEU A 96 -0.66 7.16 3.13
CA LEU A 96 -0.26 6.79 4.49
C LEU A 96 -0.84 5.44 4.89
N PHE A 97 -2.12 5.21 4.62
CA PHE A 97 -2.76 3.91 4.87
C PHE A 97 -2.01 2.79 4.16
N THR A 98 -1.83 2.89 2.84
CA THR A 98 -1.14 1.83 2.06
C THR A 98 0.30 1.61 2.56
N PHE A 99 1.02 2.68 2.90
CA PHE A 99 2.36 2.55 3.46
C PHE A 99 2.37 1.73 4.75
N LEU A 100 1.43 1.98 5.66
CA LEU A 100 1.31 1.25 6.92
C LEU A 100 0.80 -0.18 6.71
N SER A 101 -0.13 -0.36 5.76
CA SER A 101 -0.73 -1.65 5.43
C SER A 101 0.32 -2.68 4.97
N TRP A 102 1.33 -2.22 4.22
CA TRP A 102 2.45 -3.04 3.72
C TRP A 102 3.54 -3.35 4.74
N ILE A 103 3.61 -2.65 5.88
CA ILE A 103 4.67 -2.86 6.88
C ILE A 103 4.73 -4.30 7.37
N PRO A 104 3.63 -4.94 7.81
CA PRO A 104 3.68 -6.30 8.33
C PRO A 104 3.64 -7.38 7.24
N ILE A 105 3.38 -7.01 5.98
CA ILE A 105 3.22 -7.96 4.87
C ILE A 105 4.57 -8.28 4.22
N GLY A 106 4.80 -9.56 3.99
CA GLY A 106 5.97 -10.09 3.31
C GLY A 106 6.51 -11.35 3.97
N ALA A 107 7.24 -12.16 3.19
CA ALA A 107 7.74 -13.47 3.63
C ALA A 107 8.52 -13.44 4.96
N ASN A 108 9.25 -12.37 5.23
CA ASN A 108 10.05 -12.18 6.45
C ASN A 108 9.36 -11.34 7.53
N ARG A 109 8.11 -10.90 7.31
CA ARG A 109 7.44 -9.90 8.14
C ARG A 109 6.28 -10.46 8.97
N GLY A 110 5.96 -11.74 8.77
CA GLY A 110 5.05 -12.52 9.62
C GLY A 110 3.61 -12.62 9.11
N ILE A 111 3.28 -11.93 8.01
CA ILE A 111 1.98 -11.99 7.34
C ILE A 111 2.21 -12.29 5.86
N LYS A 112 1.62 -13.39 5.37
CA LYS A 112 1.63 -13.70 3.96
C LYS A 112 0.53 -12.92 3.27
N GLY A 113 0.93 -12.15 2.28
CA GLY A 113 0.01 -11.42 1.44
C GLY A 113 0.71 -10.82 0.24
N VAL A 114 -0.08 -10.57 -0.79
CA VAL A 114 0.32 -9.95 -2.04
C VAL A 114 -0.75 -8.97 -2.46
N GLY A 115 -0.39 -7.99 -3.26
CA GLY A 115 -1.27 -6.88 -3.53
C GLY A 115 -0.62 -5.88 -4.44
N THR A 116 -1.39 -4.87 -4.79
CA THR A 116 -0.91 -3.80 -5.64
C THR A 116 -1.59 -2.50 -5.28
N GLU A 117 -0.79 -1.45 -5.23
CA GLU A 117 -1.24 -0.08 -5.09
C GLU A 117 -1.41 0.56 -6.47
N LEU A 118 -2.36 1.49 -6.60
CA LEU A 118 -2.41 2.42 -7.72
C LEU A 118 -1.07 3.16 -7.83
N SER A 119 -0.47 3.13 -9.01
CA SER A 119 0.87 3.65 -9.22
C SER A 119 0.85 5.08 -9.77
N LEU A 120 1.34 6.03 -8.98
CA LEU A 120 1.61 7.39 -9.46
C LEU A 120 2.73 7.48 -10.52
N ARG A 121 3.38 6.36 -10.88
CA ARG A 121 4.28 6.32 -12.07
C ARG A 121 3.49 6.27 -13.37
N TYR A 122 2.29 5.67 -13.32
CA TYR A 122 1.44 5.44 -14.47
C TYR A 122 0.22 6.36 -14.48
N VAL A 123 -0.36 6.62 -13.31
CA VAL A 123 -1.59 7.40 -13.13
C VAL A 123 -1.27 8.82 -12.67
N GLU A 124 -1.99 9.81 -13.17
CA GLU A 124 -1.89 11.20 -12.70
C GLU A 124 -2.54 11.31 -11.31
N HIS A 125 -1.98 12.18 -10.46
CA HIS A 125 -2.58 12.48 -9.16
C HIS A 125 -3.98 13.12 -9.33
N TYR A 126 -4.95 12.64 -8.56
CA TYR A 126 -6.37 13.03 -8.68
C TYR A 126 -7.00 13.54 -7.37
N GLY A 127 -6.20 13.89 -6.36
CA GLY A 127 -6.65 14.53 -5.12
C GLY A 127 -6.13 13.90 -3.84
N PHE A 128 -6.64 14.39 -2.71
CA PHE A 128 -6.25 14.01 -1.35
C PHE A 128 -7.43 13.46 -0.55
N ILE A 129 -7.13 12.85 0.59
CA ILE A 129 -8.13 12.53 1.62
C ILE A 129 -8.43 13.80 2.41
N ASP A 130 -9.72 14.14 2.54
CA ASP A 130 -10.13 15.31 3.29
C ASP A 130 -10.15 15.00 4.79
N HIS A 131 -9.19 15.57 5.51
CA HIS A 131 -9.07 15.43 6.96
C HIS A 131 -9.72 16.60 7.75
N GLY A 132 -10.39 17.54 7.08
CA GLY A 132 -10.95 18.75 7.70
C GLY A 132 -9.91 19.69 8.31
N ASN A 133 -8.64 19.56 7.90
CA ASN A 133 -7.52 20.34 8.43
C ASN A 133 -7.08 21.40 7.42
N SER A 134 -7.35 22.67 7.73
CA SER A 134 -7.06 23.80 6.83
C SER A 134 -5.57 24.01 6.56
N VAL A 135 -4.69 23.70 7.52
CA VAL A 135 -3.23 23.79 7.33
C VAL A 135 -2.75 22.72 6.36
N LEU A 136 -3.26 21.48 6.52
CA LEU A 136 -2.94 20.38 5.61
C LEU A 136 -3.48 20.66 4.20
N SER A 137 -4.73 21.11 4.09
CA SER A 137 -5.34 21.48 2.80
C SER A 137 -4.52 22.53 2.05
N LYS A 138 -3.98 23.54 2.74
CA LYS A 138 -3.08 24.52 2.13
C LYS A 138 -1.79 23.88 1.58
N LEU A 139 -1.18 22.97 2.35
CA LEU A 139 0.02 22.24 1.90
C LEU A 139 -0.27 21.34 0.70
N GLU A 140 -1.45 20.75 0.65
CA GLU A 140 -1.94 19.92 -0.46
C GLU A 140 -2.16 20.73 -1.74
N ASP A 141 -2.69 21.95 -1.62
CA ASP A 141 -2.83 22.90 -2.74
C ASP A 141 -1.46 23.35 -3.27
N GLU A 142 -0.52 23.66 -2.38
CA GLU A 142 0.86 24.00 -2.73
C GLU A 142 1.56 22.82 -3.42
N ALA A 143 1.42 21.60 -2.88
CA ALA A 143 1.96 20.38 -3.46
C ALA A 143 1.37 20.07 -4.84
N THR A 144 0.06 20.28 -5.01
CA THR A 144 -0.62 20.11 -6.31
C THR A 144 -0.12 21.10 -7.34
N SER A 145 0.06 22.36 -6.94
CA SER A 145 0.56 23.41 -7.81
C SER A 145 1.97 23.10 -8.29
N LEU A 146 2.85 22.72 -7.37
CA LEU A 146 4.22 22.31 -7.69
C LEU A 146 4.26 21.04 -8.54
N TYR A 147 3.42 20.04 -8.24
CA TYR A 147 3.30 18.84 -9.08
C TYR A 147 2.94 19.20 -10.52
N ARG A 148 1.92 20.04 -10.72
CA ARG A 148 1.49 20.49 -12.05
C ARG A 148 2.58 21.26 -12.79
N GLU A 149 3.33 22.10 -12.08
CA GLU A 149 4.48 22.81 -12.64
C GLU A 149 5.59 21.85 -13.10
N LEU A 150 5.96 20.86 -12.27
CA LEU A 150 6.94 19.85 -12.65
C LEU A 150 6.46 19.05 -13.88
N ARG A 151 5.18 18.70 -13.93
CA ARG A 151 4.58 17.98 -15.07
C ARG A 151 4.57 18.82 -16.34
N SER A 152 4.29 20.13 -16.26
CA SER A 152 4.33 21.04 -17.42
C SER A 152 5.76 21.23 -17.95
N CYS A 153 6.75 21.19 -17.05
CA CYS A 153 8.18 21.14 -17.36
C CYS A 153 8.67 19.77 -17.86
N LYS A 154 7.75 18.83 -18.16
CA LYS A 154 8.04 17.48 -18.67
C LYS A 154 8.86 16.59 -17.71
N VAL A 155 8.90 16.91 -16.41
CA VAL A 155 9.47 16.01 -15.39
C VAL A 155 8.65 14.71 -15.37
N ALA A 156 9.32 13.56 -15.35
CA ALA A 156 8.66 12.27 -15.34
C ALA A 156 7.71 12.13 -14.13
N LYS A 157 6.58 11.42 -14.30
CA LYS A 157 5.59 11.21 -13.22
C LYS A 157 6.21 10.64 -11.94
N GLU A 158 7.15 9.72 -12.11
CA GLU A 158 7.83 9.03 -11.02
C GLU A 158 8.72 9.93 -10.16
N ASP A 159 9.20 11.04 -10.72
CA ASP A 159 9.97 12.06 -10.01
C ASP A 159 9.07 13.17 -9.50
N ALA A 160 8.13 13.65 -10.33
CA ALA A 160 7.22 14.72 -9.97
C ALA A 160 6.38 14.39 -8.72
N ARG A 161 5.98 13.13 -8.55
CA ARG A 161 5.20 12.68 -7.39
C ARG A 161 5.90 12.85 -6.03
N TYR A 162 7.22 13.10 -5.98
CA TYR A 162 7.94 13.25 -4.69
C TYR A 162 7.47 14.45 -3.87
N VAL A 163 6.80 15.42 -4.49
CA VAL A 163 6.24 16.59 -3.79
C VAL A 163 4.87 16.30 -3.15
N LEU A 164 4.25 15.17 -3.49
CA LEU A 164 2.90 14.84 -3.04
C LEU A 164 2.94 14.27 -1.60
N PRO A 165 2.15 14.81 -0.65
CA PRO A 165 2.10 14.33 0.72
C PRO A 165 1.44 12.94 0.85
N LEU A 166 1.61 12.29 2.01
CA LEU A 166 1.03 10.98 2.29
C LEU A 166 -0.51 10.97 2.39
N SER A 167 -1.15 12.14 2.50
CA SER A 167 -2.61 12.28 2.37
C SER A 167 -3.12 12.12 0.93
N THR A 168 -2.21 11.96 -0.06
CA THR A 168 -2.57 11.70 -1.45
C THR A 168 -3.52 10.51 -1.54
N ARG A 169 -4.66 10.71 -2.19
CA ARG A 169 -5.66 9.68 -2.43
C ARG A 169 -5.09 8.61 -3.35
N THR A 170 -5.35 7.36 -3.01
CA THR A 170 -4.92 6.18 -3.74
C THR A 170 -5.95 5.08 -3.61
N GLU A 171 -5.64 3.95 -4.22
CA GLU A 171 -6.39 2.70 -4.12
C GLU A 171 -5.41 1.54 -3.96
N GLU A 172 -5.82 0.52 -3.23
CA GLU A 172 -5.01 -0.66 -2.98
C GLU A 172 -5.89 -1.90 -3.05
N ILE A 173 -5.37 -2.96 -3.63
CA ILE A 173 -5.96 -4.29 -3.52
C ILE A 173 -4.95 -5.23 -2.92
N ILE A 174 -5.37 -6.00 -1.93
CA ILE A 174 -4.50 -6.91 -1.23
C ILE A 174 -5.22 -8.23 -0.99
N HIS A 175 -4.45 -9.28 -1.16
CA HIS A 175 -4.80 -10.62 -0.78
C HIS A 175 -3.96 -10.98 0.43
N VAL A 176 -4.65 -11.29 1.52
CA VAL A 176 -4.08 -11.82 2.76
C VAL A 176 -4.85 -13.09 3.07
N GLN A 177 -4.15 -14.13 3.51
CA GLN A 177 -4.79 -15.41 3.84
C GLN A 177 -5.85 -15.21 4.95
N VAL A 178 -7.09 -15.59 4.68
CA VAL A 178 -8.21 -15.52 5.65
C VAL A 178 -7.90 -16.37 6.89
N GLY A 179 -8.47 -15.99 8.03
CA GLY A 179 -8.19 -16.60 9.32
C GLY A 179 -6.99 -15.94 10.01
N ARG A 180 -5.92 -16.70 10.26
CA ARG A 180 -4.82 -16.24 11.14
C ARG A 180 -4.08 -15.02 10.60
N ASP A 181 -3.70 -15.01 9.32
CA ASP A 181 -2.89 -13.91 8.77
C ASP A 181 -3.73 -12.63 8.62
N LEU A 182 -4.98 -12.76 8.15
CA LEU A 182 -5.94 -11.66 8.10
C LEU A 182 -6.18 -11.07 9.49
N ALA A 183 -6.48 -11.89 10.50
CA ALA A 183 -6.76 -11.35 11.82
C ALA A 183 -5.49 -10.79 12.51
N LYS A 184 -4.28 -11.27 12.21
CA LYS A 184 -3.02 -10.62 12.63
C LYS A 184 -2.87 -9.24 11.99
N TRP A 185 -3.13 -9.17 10.69
CA TRP A 185 -3.01 -7.95 9.91
C TRP A 185 -4.03 -6.90 10.36
N ALA A 186 -5.29 -7.30 10.48
CA ALA A 186 -6.36 -6.43 10.93
C ALA A 186 -6.13 -5.92 12.37
N ASN A 187 -5.63 -6.77 13.28
CA ASN A 187 -5.23 -6.34 14.63
C ASN A 187 -4.04 -5.36 14.63
N TYR A 188 -3.10 -5.52 13.70
CA TYR A 188 -2.01 -4.57 13.50
C TYR A 188 -2.59 -3.20 13.08
N LEU A 189 -3.42 -3.17 12.04
CA LEU A 189 -4.04 -1.93 11.53
C LEU A 189 -4.90 -1.24 12.59
N LYS A 190 -5.73 -1.99 13.32
CA LYS A 190 -6.59 -1.49 14.41
C LYS A 190 -5.81 -0.76 15.52
N LYS A 191 -4.54 -1.10 15.71
CA LYS A 191 -3.69 -0.49 16.76
C LYS A 191 -2.86 0.69 16.27
N GLU A 192 -2.88 0.98 14.97
CA GLU A 192 -2.23 2.16 14.44
C GLU A 192 -2.92 3.43 14.95
N PRO A 193 -2.17 4.50 15.27
CA PRO A 193 -2.74 5.73 15.86
C PRO A 193 -3.52 6.58 14.85
N PHE A 194 -3.65 6.12 13.60
CA PHE A 194 -4.31 6.83 12.52
C PHE A 194 -5.73 6.29 12.35
N SER A 195 -6.72 7.16 12.51
CA SER A 195 -8.15 6.81 12.48
C SER A 195 -8.57 6.07 11.21
N GLU A 196 -8.05 6.47 10.04
CA GLU A 196 -8.30 5.78 8.76
C GLU A 196 -7.83 4.32 8.82
N VAL A 197 -6.61 4.08 9.28
CA VAL A 197 -6.00 2.75 9.36
C VAL A 197 -6.69 1.89 10.42
N SER A 198 -6.98 2.50 11.57
CA SER A 198 -7.71 1.84 12.66
C SER A 198 -9.09 1.38 12.21
N ALA A 199 -9.83 2.23 11.50
CA ALA A 199 -11.16 1.90 11.00
C ALA A 199 -11.15 0.74 10.00
N VAL A 200 -10.15 0.68 9.11
CA VAL A 200 -9.96 -0.47 8.23
C VAL A 200 -9.69 -1.74 9.02
N GLY A 201 -8.82 -1.68 10.03
CA GLY A 201 -8.55 -2.83 10.91
C GLY A 201 -9.79 -3.32 11.65
N GLU A 202 -10.64 -2.41 12.13
CA GLU A 202 -11.91 -2.73 12.78
C GLU A 202 -12.91 -3.38 11.82
N ALA A 203 -13.06 -2.85 10.61
CA ALA A 203 -13.93 -3.42 9.57
C ALA A 203 -13.51 -4.85 9.21
N LEU A 204 -12.22 -5.08 9.01
CA LEU A 204 -11.68 -6.41 8.67
C LEU A 204 -11.84 -7.42 9.82
N ILE A 205 -11.63 -6.99 11.08
CA ILE A 205 -11.87 -7.87 12.24
C ILE A 205 -13.35 -8.26 12.31
N LYS A 206 -14.24 -7.27 12.22
CA LYS A 206 -15.68 -7.50 12.30
C LYS A 206 -16.14 -8.46 11.20
N TRP A 207 -15.76 -8.19 9.95
CA TRP A 207 -16.08 -9.05 8.82
C TRP A 207 -15.52 -10.47 8.99
N ASN A 208 -14.26 -10.61 9.43
CA ASN A 208 -13.66 -11.93 9.63
C ASN A 208 -14.34 -12.72 10.78
N GLU A 209 -14.81 -12.04 11.82
CA GLU A 209 -15.59 -12.65 12.90
C GLU A 209 -16.97 -13.11 12.43
N GLU A 210 -17.67 -12.27 11.65
CA GLU A 210 -19.01 -12.55 11.12
C GLU A 210 -18.98 -13.68 10.08
N GLU A 211 -18.07 -13.63 9.11
CA GLU A 211 -18.03 -14.58 7.99
C GLU A 211 -17.29 -15.88 8.31
N ASN A 212 -16.25 -15.84 9.16
CA ASN A 212 -15.37 -16.99 9.40
C ASN A 212 -15.42 -17.51 10.83
N ALA A 213 -16.24 -16.93 11.71
CA ALA A 213 -16.33 -17.26 13.13
C ALA A 213 -14.95 -17.30 13.83
N PHE A 214 -13.99 -16.50 13.34
CA PHE A 214 -12.61 -16.52 13.79
C PHE A 214 -12.19 -15.16 14.34
N SER A 215 -11.77 -15.16 15.60
CA SER A 215 -11.10 -14.03 16.24
C SER A 215 -9.74 -14.48 16.79
N LEU A 216 -8.69 -13.74 16.45
CA LEU A 216 -7.41 -13.92 17.12
C LEU A 216 -7.43 -13.19 18.47
N PRO A 217 -6.82 -13.74 19.52
CA PRO A 217 -6.53 -12.97 20.72
C PRO A 217 -5.74 -11.72 20.34
N SER A 218 -6.15 -10.56 20.85
CA SER A 218 -5.58 -9.24 20.52
C SER A 218 -4.10 -9.07 20.85
N ILE A 219 -3.39 -10.11 21.26
CA ILE A 219 -2.01 -10.10 21.77
C ILE A 219 -1.00 -10.43 20.66
N GLU A 220 -1.37 -11.20 19.63
CA GLU A 220 -0.42 -11.64 18.60
C GLU A 220 -0.26 -10.55 17.50
N LEU A 221 0.77 -9.71 17.64
CA LEU A 221 1.14 -8.70 16.64
C LEU A 221 2.35 -9.12 15.81
N PRO A 222 2.42 -8.74 14.53
CA PRO A 222 3.64 -8.90 13.75
C PRO A 222 4.80 -8.13 14.43
N ALA A 223 5.99 -8.71 14.39
CA ALA A 223 7.20 -8.07 14.94
C ALA A 223 7.61 -6.82 14.13
N SER A 224 7.20 -6.76 12.87
CA SER A 224 7.43 -5.64 11.96
C SER A 224 6.66 -4.41 12.41
N ARG A 225 7.37 -3.29 12.58
CA ARG A 225 6.80 -1.96 12.87
C ARG A 225 7.42 -0.95 11.91
N MET A 226 6.86 0.26 11.84
CA MET A 226 7.52 1.37 11.15
C MET A 226 8.99 1.44 11.60
N PRO A 227 9.96 1.47 10.67
CA PRO A 227 11.34 1.73 11.02
C PRO A 227 11.42 3.17 11.54
N LEU A 228 11.36 3.31 12.87
CA LEU A 228 11.55 4.58 13.54
C LEU A 228 13.01 5.01 13.40
N ARG A 229 13.28 6.31 13.48
CA ARG A 229 14.65 6.82 13.37
C ARG A 229 15.45 6.26 14.55
N LYS A 230 16.75 6.01 14.38
CA LYS A 230 17.71 5.57 15.43
C LYS A 230 17.71 6.36 16.75
N LYS A 231 17.08 7.53 16.81
CA LYS A 231 16.84 8.30 18.05
C LYS A 231 15.74 7.69 18.93
N ASP A 232 14.90 6.85 18.34
CA ASP A 232 13.78 6.11 18.95
C ASP A 232 14.20 4.64 19.27
N GLU A 233 15.38 4.21 18.82
CA GLU A 233 16.04 2.91 19.11
C GLU A 233 17.17 3.07 20.17
N ASP A 234 16.83 3.57 21.35
CA ASP A 234 17.76 4.07 22.38
C ASP A 234 18.96 3.16 22.74
N LYS A 235 18.84 1.84 22.56
CA LYS A 235 19.92 0.88 22.89
C LYS A 235 21.14 0.97 21.98
N GLN A 236 20.95 1.16 20.67
CA GLN A 236 22.09 1.26 19.74
C GLN A 236 22.82 2.60 19.87
N ARG A 237 22.10 3.67 20.22
CA ARG A 237 22.69 4.99 20.49
C ARG A 237 23.50 4.99 21.79
N GLY A 238 23.06 4.26 22.80
CA GLY A 238 23.84 3.99 24.02
C GLY A 238 25.14 3.24 23.71
N LEU A 239 25.06 2.14 22.96
CA LEU A 239 26.23 1.38 22.50
C LEU A 239 27.20 2.22 21.66
N LEU A 240 26.68 3.04 20.74
CA LEU A 240 27.49 3.94 19.92
C LEU A 240 28.12 5.05 20.79
N LYS A 241 27.39 5.68 21.70
CA LYS A 241 27.96 6.68 22.64
C LYS A 241 29.05 6.06 23.51
N MET A 242 28.87 4.85 24.04
CA MET A 242 29.90 4.13 24.80
C MET A 242 31.12 3.80 23.93
N PHE A 243 30.89 3.33 22.70
CA PHE A 243 31.96 3.06 21.74
C PHE A 243 32.76 4.32 21.37
N LEU A 244 32.09 5.46 21.26
CA LEU A 244 32.68 6.76 20.92
C LEU A 244 33.30 7.47 22.13
N ALA A 245 32.83 7.22 23.36
CA ALA A 245 33.27 7.90 24.58
C ALA A 245 34.77 7.73 24.85
N ASN A 246 35.34 6.57 24.49
CA ASN A 246 36.76 6.26 24.69
C ASN A 246 37.63 6.56 23.46
N LYS A 247 37.08 7.22 22.42
CA LYS A 247 37.78 7.51 21.16
C LYS A 247 37.97 9.01 21.01
N SER A 248 39.07 9.52 21.56
CA SER A 248 39.40 10.95 21.54
C SER A 248 39.53 11.50 20.10
N GLY A 249 38.53 12.26 19.66
CA GLY A 249 38.69 13.45 18.80
C GLY A 249 39.04 13.28 17.32
N LYS A 250 38.94 12.10 16.70
CA LYS A 250 39.27 11.94 15.25
C LYS A 250 38.25 11.12 14.44
N ILE A 251 36.97 11.36 14.69
CA ILE A 251 35.90 10.77 13.88
C ILE A 251 35.34 11.88 13.01
N TYR A 252 35.47 11.71 11.69
CA TYR A 252 34.94 12.67 10.72
C TYR A 252 34.14 11.92 9.65
N TYR A 253 33.17 12.62 9.07
CA TYR A 253 32.36 12.09 7.99
C TYR A 253 33.06 12.29 6.64
N ASN A 254 33.30 11.20 5.90
CA ASN A 254 33.85 11.27 4.56
C ASN A 254 32.70 11.22 3.54
N ARG A 255 32.46 12.36 2.85
CA ARG A 255 31.37 12.49 1.88
C ARG A 255 31.47 11.54 0.68
N ASN A 256 32.68 11.20 0.24
CA ASN A 256 32.88 10.36 -0.94
C ASN A 256 32.58 8.89 -0.66
N LEU A 257 32.78 8.45 0.59
CA LEU A 257 32.48 7.08 1.03
C LEU A 257 31.11 6.96 1.69
N GLN A 258 30.43 8.09 1.91
CA GLN A 258 29.21 8.21 2.71
C GLN A 258 29.28 7.51 4.08
N ALA A 259 30.46 7.50 4.71
CA ALA A 259 30.71 6.77 5.95
C ALA A 259 31.44 7.63 7.01
N LEU A 260 31.24 7.28 8.29
CA LEU A 260 32.04 7.80 9.40
C LEU A 260 33.36 7.06 9.47
N VAL A 261 34.47 7.80 9.35
CA VAL A 261 35.83 7.24 9.33
C VAL A 261 36.51 7.55 10.65
N TRP A 262 37.10 6.53 11.27
CA TRP A 262 37.98 6.66 12.43
C TRP A 262 39.36 6.12 12.09
N SER A 263 40.38 6.98 12.11
CA SER A 263 41.76 6.55 11.90
C SER A 263 42.39 6.20 13.24
N SER A 264 42.46 4.92 13.57
CA SER A 264 43.36 4.44 14.62
C SER A 264 44.77 4.45 14.04
N ARG A 265 45.62 5.40 14.45
CA ARG A 265 47.07 5.18 14.29
C ARG A 265 47.38 3.93 15.11
N ARG A 266 47.85 2.87 14.43
CA ARG A 266 48.55 1.77 15.10
C ARG A 266 49.89 2.29 15.59
#